data_AF-A0AAE6FW19-F1
#
_entry.id   AF-A0AAE6FW19-F1
#
_cell.length_a   1.000
_cell.length_b   1.000
_cell.length_c   1.000
_cell.angle_alpha   90.00
_cell.angle_beta   90.00
_cell.angle_gamma   90.00
#
_symmetry.space_group_name_H-M   'P 1'
#
loop_
_entity.id
_entity.type
_entity.pdbx_description
1 polymer ?
#
loop_
_entity_poly.entity_id
_entity_poly.type
_entity_poly.pdbx_seq_one_letter_code
_entity_poly.pdbx_strand_id
1 'polypeptide(L)' 'MPTRGSICWSARVTHLLDLQLLAPDIQEEVLFLEAVDGKEPLSERALRVIAHAGAWEAQRARWHVWRTSL' A
#
# COMPACT_ATOMS: atom_id res chain seq x y z
N MET A 1 14.85 -1.52 30.99
CA MET A 1 13.49 -1.36 30.43
C MET A 1 13.51 -0.17 29.49
N PRO A 2 13.22 -0.30 28.18
CA PRO A 2 13.15 0.88 27.33
C PRO A 2 11.77 1.54 27.47
N THR A 3 11.80 2.86 27.67
CA THR A 3 10.67 3.76 27.83
C THR A 3 10.06 4.14 26.47
N ARG A 4 8.75 4.40 26.49
CA ARG A 4 7.94 4.94 25.39
C ARG A 4 8.62 6.16 24.77
N GLY A 5 8.85 6.19 23.45
CA GLY A 5 9.24 7.45 22.79
C GLY A 5 9.84 7.38 21.39
N SER A 6 10.44 6.27 20.97
CA SER A 6 11.02 6.18 19.62
C SER A 6 10.19 5.23 18.78
N ILE A 7 9.27 5.77 17.98
CA ILE A 7 8.80 5.05 16.80
C ILE A 7 10.07 4.78 16.00
N CYS A 8 10.42 3.51 15.80
CA CYS A 8 11.61 3.12 15.08
C CYS A 8 11.56 3.73 13.68
N TRP A 9 12.23 4.87 13.46
CA TRP A 9 12.21 5.62 12.20
C TRP A 9 12.54 4.72 11.01
N SER A 10 13.44 3.75 11.21
CA SER A 10 13.74 2.69 10.24
C SER A 10 12.49 1.94 9.78
N ALA A 11 11.63 1.49 10.70
CA ALA A 11 10.40 0.78 10.35
C ALA A 11 9.43 1.65 9.54
N ARG A 12 9.33 2.95 9.88
CA ARG A 12 8.48 3.89 9.13
C ARG A 12 9.04 4.17 7.73
N VAL A 13 10.35 4.28 7.57
CA VAL A 13 11.00 4.46 6.26
C VAL A 13 10.84 3.23 5.39
N THR A 14 11.02 2.02 5.95
CA THR A 14 10.79 0.76 5.21
C THR A 14 9.37 0.68 4.67
N HIS A 15 8.36 1.05 5.47
CA HIS A 15 6.97 1.03 5.01
C HIS A 15 6.71 1.96 3.81
N LEU A 16 7.37 3.12 3.75
CA LEU A 16 7.26 4.02 2.60
C LEU A 16 7.98 3.44 1.37
N LEU A 17 9.14 2.82 1.57
CA LEU A 17 9.93 2.21 0.50
C LEU A 17 9.25 0.96 -0.08
N ASP A 18 8.50 0.21 0.72
CA ASP A 18 7.73 -0.94 0.25
C ASP A 18 6.74 -0.56 -0.87
N LEU A 19 6.23 0.68 -0.86
CA LEU A 19 5.31 1.15 -1.91
C LEU A 19 6.00 1.28 -3.28
N GLN A 20 7.34 1.39 -3.33
CA GLN A 20 8.11 1.35 -4.57
C GLN A 20 8.16 -0.05 -5.20
N LEU A 21 7.73 -1.10 -4.49
CA LEU A 21 7.68 -2.48 -5.00
C LEU A 21 6.42 -2.77 -5.81
N LEU A 22 5.46 -1.85 -5.82
CA LEU A 22 4.23 -2.00 -6.59
C LEU A 22 4.51 -2.07 -8.09
N ALA A 23 3.68 -2.83 -8.80
CA ALA A 23 3.67 -2.81 -10.25
C ALA A 23 3.41 -1.36 -10.74
N PRO A 24 4.12 -0.88 -11.78
CA PRO A 24 4.02 0.52 -12.22
C PRO A 24 2.58 0.97 -12.54
N ASP A 25 1.80 0.10 -13.18
CA ASP A 25 0.40 0.34 -13.50
C ASP A 25 -0.48 0.53 -12.25
N ILE A 26 -0.20 -0.21 -11.18
CA ILE A 26 -0.91 -0.05 -9.89
C ILE A 26 -0.52 1.27 -9.21
N GLN A 27 0.75 1.69 -9.31
CA GLN A 27 1.18 2.98 -8.76
C GLN A 27 0.46 4.15 -9.43
N GLU A 28 0.29 4.10 -10.74
CA GLU A 28 -0.49 5.10 -11.49
C GLU A 28 -1.95 5.12 -11.05
N GLU A 29 -2.61 3.97 -10.93
CA GLU A 29 -4.00 3.91 -10.45
C GLU A 29 -4.16 4.48 -9.03
N VAL A 30 -3.21 4.20 -8.12
CA VAL A 30 -3.21 4.75 -6.76
C VAL A 30 -3.09 6.28 -6.76
N LEU A 31 -2.30 6.86 -7.66
CA LEU A 31 -2.15 8.31 -7.76
C LEU A 31 -3.46 9.02 -8.18
N PHE A 32 -4.36 8.30 -8.85
CA PHE A 32 -5.65 8.82 -9.31
C PHE A 32 -6.85 8.29 -8.51
N LEU A 33 -6.62 7.59 -7.40
CA LEU A 33 -7.70 7.21 -6.50
C LEU A 33 -8.30 8.45 -5.84
N GLU A 34 -9.60 8.62 -6.00
CA GLU A 34 -10.34 9.71 -5.36
C GLU A 34 -10.96 9.25 -4.04
N ALA A 35 -10.83 10.09 -3.01
CA ALA A 35 -11.56 9.91 -1.76
C ALA A 35 -13.05 10.22 -1.97
N VAL A 36 -13.91 9.26 -1.64
CA VAL A 36 -15.37 9.44 -1.67
C VAL A 36 -15.84 9.84 -0.29
N ASP A 37 -16.58 10.94 -0.17
CA ASP A 37 -17.03 11.52 1.10
C ASP A 37 -15.90 11.75 2.12
N GLY A 38 -14.71 12.11 1.61
CA GLY A 38 -13.50 12.31 2.44
C GLY A 38 -12.93 11.02 3.05
N LYS A 39 -13.41 9.84 2.62
CA LYS A 39 -12.86 8.55 3.00
C LYS A 39 -11.96 8.02 1.89
N GLU A 40 -10.71 7.77 2.26
CA GLU A 40 -9.77 7.09 1.38
C GLU A 40 -10.30 5.68 1.08
N PRO A 41 -10.51 5.31 -0.19
CA PRO A 41 -11.02 3.98 -0.55
C PRO A 41 -10.00 2.88 -0.21
N LEU A 42 -8.72 3.23 -0.09
CA LEU A 42 -7.61 2.30 0.16
C LEU A 42 -6.74 2.74 1.33
N SER A 43 -6.61 1.88 2.33
CA SER A 43 -5.63 2.10 3.40
C SER A 43 -4.21 1.73 2.95
N GLU A 44 -3.22 2.48 3.43
CA GLU A 44 -1.79 2.21 3.24
C GLU A 44 -1.41 0.77 3.64
N ARG A 45 -2.00 0.24 4.72
CA ARG A 45 -1.77 -1.14 5.16
C ARG A 45 -2.28 -2.18 4.16
N ALA A 46 -3.40 -1.93 3.49
CA ALA A 46 -3.88 -2.81 2.44
C ALA A 46 -2.96 -2.74 1.21
N LEU A 47 -2.48 -1.55 0.86
CA LEU A 47 -1.56 -1.35 -0.26
C LEU A 47 -0.23 -2.10 -0.05
N ARG A 48 0.33 -2.10 1.17
CA ARG A 48 1.53 -2.92 1.50
C ARG A 48 1.31 -4.42 1.30
N VAL A 49 0.12 -4.95 1.60
CA VAL A 49 -0.17 -6.39 1.38
C VAL A 49 -0.11 -6.76 -0.11
N ILE A 50 -0.48 -5.80 -0.98
CA ILE A 50 -0.39 -5.95 -2.43
C ILE A 50 1.07 -5.85 -2.87
N ALA A 51 1.83 -4.85 -2.39
CA ALA A 51 3.25 -4.70 -2.72
C ALA A 51 4.08 -5.95 -2.35
N HIS A 52 3.74 -6.60 -1.23
CA HIS A 52 4.40 -7.83 -0.75
C HIS A 52 3.86 -9.13 -1.40
N ALA A 53 3.09 -9.05 -2.48
CA ALA A 53 2.63 -10.26 -3.21
C ALA A 53 3.74 -10.97 -4.01
N GLY A 54 4.92 -10.36 -4.12
CA GLY A 54 6.02 -10.85 -4.95
C GLY A 54 5.89 -10.35 -6.38
N ALA A 55 5.79 -11.28 -7.34
CA ALA A 55 5.74 -10.98 -8.77
C ALA A 55 4.57 -10.04 -9.12
N TRP A 56 4.77 -9.16 -10.11
CA TRP A 56 3.78 -8.16 -10.49
C TRP A 56 2.46 -8.76 -10.97
N GLU A 57 2.47 -9.94 -11.57
CA GLU A 57 1.25 -10.67 -11.95
C GLU A 57 0.39 -11.00 -10.72
N ALA A 58 1.02 -11.41 -9.62
CA ALA A 58 0.32 -11.67 -8.36
C ALA A 58 -0.20 -10.38 -7.72
N GLN A 59 0.55 -9.27 -7.86
CA GLN A 59 0.09 -7.96 -7.42
C GLN A 59 -1.16 -7.51 -8.19
N ARG A 60 -1.12 -7.59 -9.53
CA ARG A 60 -2.26 -7.23 -10.41
C ARG A 60 -3.49 -8.07 -10.14
N ALA A 61 -3.32 -9.38 -9.93
CA ALA A 61 -4.44 -10.25 -9.56
C ALA A 61 -5.12 -9.81 -8.26
N ARG A 62 -4.33 -9.50 -7.22
CA ARG A 62 -4.86 -9.00 -5.93
C ARG A 62 -5.49 -7.62 -6.07
N TRP A 63 -4.85 -6.73 -6.84
CA TRP A 63 -5.36 -5.39 -7.13
C TRP A 63 -6.72 -5.44 -7.81
N HIS A 64 -6.89 -6.30 -8.81
CA HIS A 64 -8.16 -6.45 -9.53
C HIS A 64 -9.27 -6.97 -8.61
N VAL A 65 -8.97 -7.95 -7.74
CA VAL A 65 -9.93 -8.44 -6.74
C VAL A 65 -10.36 -7.31 -5.79
N TRP A 66 -9.39 -6.55 -5.27
CA TRP A 66 -9.67 -5.41 -4.41
C TRP A 66 -10.54 -4.37 -5.12
N ARG A 67 -10.22 -4.02 -6.36
CA ARG A 67 -10.98 -3.05 -7.17
C ARG A 67 -12.42 -3.47 -7.41
N THR A 68 -12.66 -4.76 -7.60
CA THR A 68 -14.03 -5.29 -7.77
C THR A 68 -14.81 -5.40 -6.46
N SER A 69 -14.15 -5.22 -5.32
CA SER A 69 -14.77 -5.23 -4.00
C SER A 69 -15.10 -3.82 -3.45
N LEU A 70 -14.82 -2.77 -4.23
CA LEU A 70 -15.21 -1.39 -3.96
C LEU A 70 -16.70 -1.15 -4.24
#